data_AF-A0A1A8U5A4-F1
#
_entry.id   AF-A0A1A8U5A4-F1
#
_cell.length_a   1.000
_cell.length_b   1.000
_cell.length_c   1.000
_cell.angle_alpha   90.00
_cell.angle_beta   90.00
_cell.angle_gamma   90.00
#
_symmetry.space_group_name_H-M   'P 1'
#
loop_
_entity.id
_entity.type
_entity.pdbx_description
1 polymer ?
#
loop_
_entity_poly.entity_id
_entity_poly.type
_entity_poly.pdbx_seq_one_letter_code
_entity_poly.pdbx_strand_id
1 'polypeptide(L)'
;QLILDYAYTGSVTVTEDNVMELFEGAELFGIQDIVQSCYSLLLQKLCSRNCISIWKLAEQYNYTELRDKAFLYMLYHFEDIAGYSAEFLLLSGEQLADI
;
A
#
# COMPACT_ATOMS: atom_id res chain seq x y z
N GLN A 1 -13.72 -5.18 8.49
CA GLN A 1 -14.78 -4.71 9.43
C GLN A 1 -14.68 -3.21 9.73
N LEU A 2 -13.50 -2.63 9.60
CA LEU A 2 -13.19 -1.24 9.96
C LEU A 2 -14.11 -0.18 9.31
N ILE A 3 -14.48 -0.34 8.04
CA ILE A 3 -15.38 0.59 7.37
C ILE A 3 -16.79 0.55 7.96
N LEU A 4 -17.26 -0.62 8.40
CA LEU A 4 -18.56 -0.74 9.06
C LEU A 4 -18.52 -0.05 10.42
N ASP A 5 -17.46 -0.25 11.20
CA ASP A 5 -17.29 0.41 12.49
C ASP A 5 -17.19 1.94 12.32
N TYR A 6 -16.50 2.42 11.29
CA TYR A 6 -16.48 3.83 10.91
C TYR A 6 -17.89 4.34 10.58
N ALA A 7 -18.68 3.59 9.80
CA ALA A 7 -20.04 3.98 9.45
C ALA A 7 -20.96 4.09 10.68
N TYR A 8 -20.76 3.27 11.71
CA TYR A 8 -21.56 3.31 12.95
C TYR A 8 -21.07 4.33 13.98
N THR A 9 -19.76 4.58 14.06
CA THR A 9 -19.14 5.42 15.10
C THR A 9 -18.73 6.82 14.61
N GLY A 10 -18.63 7.00 13.30
CA GLY A 10 -18.12 8.22 12.67
C GLY A 10 -16.61 8.43 12.82
N SER A 11 -15.86 7.46 13.35
CA SER A 11 -14.43 7.61 13.60
C SER A 11 -13.67 6.30 13.39
N VAL A 12 -12.43 6.39 12.91
CA VAL A 12 -11.50 5.27 12.80
C VAL A 12 -10.09 5.78 12.97
N THR A 13 -9.24 5.00 13.65
CA THR A 13 -7.81 5.33 13.79
C THR A 13 -7.03 4.61 12.71
N VAL A 14 -6.31 5.35 11.88
CA VAL A 14 -5.41 4.77 10.87
C VAL A 14 -4.11 4.36 11.54
N THR A 15 -3.72 3.10 11.40
CA THR A 15 -2.50 2.51 11.96
C THR A 15 -1.73 1.73 10.89
N GLU A 16 -0.46 1.45 11.12
CA GLU A 16 0.37 0.67 10.18
C GLU A 16 -0.19 -0.75 9.93
N ASP A 17 -0.87 -1.33 10.92
CA ASP A 17 -1.47 -2.66 10.81
C ASP A 17 -2.75 -2.68 9.98
N ASN A 18 -3.50 -1.57 9.96
CA ASN A 18 -4.82 -1.51 9.34
C ASN A 18 -4.88 -0.67 8.06
N VAL A 19 -3.83 0.10 7.76
CA VAL A 19 -3.84 1.10 6.70
C VAL A 19 -4.15 0.52 5.32
N MET A 20 -3.68 -0.70 5.01
CA MET A 20 -3.94 -1.34 3.72
C MET A 20 -5.41 -1.76 3.57
N GLU A 21 -5.95 -2.55 4.51
CA GLU A 21 -7.38 -2.93 4.51
C GLU A 21 -8.29 -1.70 4.54
N LEU A 22 -7.92 -0.70 5.35
CA LEU A 22 -8.69 0.52 5.49
C LEU A 22 -8.65 1.38 4.22
N PHE A 23 -7.50 1.47 3.54
CA PHE A 23 -7.38 2.16 2.26
C PHE A 23 -8.26 1.51 1.19
N GLU A 24 -8.15 0.19 1.01
CA GLU A 24 -8.94 -0.53 0.00
C GLU A 24 -10.44 -0.37 0.24
N GLY A 25 -10.86 -0.49 1.51
CA GLY A 25 -12.24 -0.24 1.90
C GLY A 25 -12.67 1.21 1.66
N ALA A 26 -11.86 2.18 2.08
CA ALA A 26 -12.20 3.59 1.93
C ALA A 26 -12.29 4.01 0.45
N GLU A 27 -11.41 3.49 -0.40
CA GLU A 27 -11.48 3.66 -1.86
C GLU A 27 -12.77 3.04 -2.42
N LEU A 28 -13.09 1.80 -2.05
CA LEU A 28 -14.28 1.10 -2.52
C LEU A 28 -15.58 1.83 -2.15
N PHE A 29 -15.65 2.39 -0.95
CA PHE A 29 -16.82 3.11 -0.45
C PHE A 29 -16.78 4.62 -0.70
N GLY A 30 -15.71 5.14 -1.31
CA GLY A 30 -15.56 6.56 -1.67
C GLY A 30 -15.36 7.51 -0.48
N ILE A 31 -14.78 7.05 0.63
CA ILE A 31 -14.60 7.84 1.87
C ILE A 31 -13.28 8.62 1.81
N GLN A 32 -13.29 9.75 1.11
CA GLN A 32 -12.09 10.50 0.74
C GLN A 32 -11.21 10.94 1.92
N ASP A 33 -11.79 11.34 3.05
CA ASP A 33 -11.01 11.78 4.21
C ASP A 33 -10.12 10.65 4.78
N ILE A 34 -10.63 9.42 4.77
CA ILE A 34 -9.88 8.23 5.19
C ILE A 34 -8.83 7.87 4.13
N VAL A 35 -9.19 7.91 2.85
CA VAL A 35 -8.26 7.66 1.74
C VAL A 35 -7.02 8.56 1.86
N GLN A 36 -7.21 9.87 2.04
CA GLN A 36 -6.11 10.82 2.14
C GLN A 36 -5.24 10.56 3.38
N SER A 37 -5.87 10.21 4.50
CA SER A 37 -5.16 9.86 5.74
C SER A 37 -4.32 8.59 5.57
N CYS A 38 -4.88 7.55 4.94
CA CYS A 38 -4.18 6.31 4.63
C CYS A 38 -3.04 6.56 3.64
N TYR A 39 -3.30 7.29 2.55
CA TYR A 39 -2.30 7.65 1.54
C TYR A 39 -1.08 8.33 2.16
N SER A 40 -1.30 9.32 3.03
CA SER A 40 -0.22 10.01 3.74
C SER A 40 0.59 9.06 4.63
N LEU A 41 -0.06 8.13 5.33
CA LEU A 41 0.64 7.17 6.18
C LEU A 41 1.46 6.18 5.33
N LEU A 42 0.90 5.67 4.23
CA LEU A 42 1.60 4.77 3.30
C LEU A 42 2.85 5.41 2.71
N LEU A 43 2.77 6.69 2.32
CA LEU A 43 3.94 7.45 1.86
C LEU A 43 4.99 7.62 2.96
N GLN A 44 4.58 7.94 4.18
CA GLN A 44 5.49 8.20 5.30
C GLN A 44 6.17 6.93 5.83
N LYS A 45 5.49 5.78 5.71
CA LYS A 45 5.89 4.50 6.31
C LYS A 45 6.37 3.47 5.28
N LEU A 46 6.68 3.91 4.07
CA LEU A 46 7.29 3.06 3.04
C LEU A 46 8.62 2.47 3.55
N CYS A 47 8.72 1.15 3.51
CA CYS A 47 9.91 0.40 3.94
C CYS A 47 10.04 -0.92 3.17
N SER A 48 11.14 -1.63 3.36
CA SER A 48 11.42 -2.91 2.67
C SER A 48 10.38 -4.00 2.91
N ARG A 49 9.64 -3.94 4.03
CA ARG A 49 8.60 -4.93 4.36
C ARG A 49 7.27 -4.70 3.66
N ASN A 50 6.94 -3.45 3.31
CA ASN A 50 5.63 -3.09 2.77
C ASN A 50 5.71 -2.50 1.34
N CYS A 51 6.90 -2.23 0.81
CA CYS A 51 7.06 -1.59 -0.49
C CYS A 51 6.41 -2.34 -1.66
N ILE A 52 6.46 -3.69 -1.69
CA ILE A 52 5.82 -4.50 -2.74
C ILE A 52 4.29 -4.38 -2.65
N SER A 53 3.72 -4.61 -1.47
CA SER A 53 2.28 -4.45 -1.24
C SER A 53 1.79 -3.04 -1.58
N ILE A 54 2.54 -2.00 -1.16
CA ILE A 54 2.22 -0.60 -1.48
C ILE A 54 2.29 -0.34 -2.99
N TRP A 55 3.29 -0.87 -3.67
CA TRP A 55 3.43 -0.74 -5.12
C TRP A 55 2.25 -1.37 -5.87
N LYS A 56 1.88 -2.61 -5.52
CA LYS A 56 0.72 -3.31 -6.09
C LYS A 56 -0.60 -2.55 -5.86
N LEU A 57 -0.80 -2.06 -4.63
CA LEU A 57 -1.97 -1.28 -4.29
C LEU A 57 -2.01 0.04 -5.07
N ALA A 58 -0.87 0.74 -5.17
CA ALA A 58 -0.80 1.97 -5.93
C ALA A 58 -1.03 1.76 -7.44
N GLU A 59 -0.59 0.62 -7.99
CA GLU A 59 -0.89 0.20 -9.36
C GLU A 59 -2.39 -0.08 -9.54
N GLN A 60 -3.01 -0.84 -8.63
CA GLN A 60 -4.43 -1.19 -8.68
C GLN A 60 -5.35 0.04 -8.69
N TYR A 61 -5.03 1.06 -7.88
CA TYR A 61 -5.85 2.26 -7.74
C TYR A 61 -5.31 3.47 -8.54
N ASN A 62 -4.29 3.29 -9.38
CA ASN A 62 -3.69 4.32 -10.24
C ASN A 62 -3.08 5.54 -9.49
N TYR A 63 -2.52 5.33 -8.30
CA TYR A 63 -1.78 6.35 -7.55
C TYR A 63 -0.32 6.41 -8.01
N THR A 64 -0.06 7.13 -9.10
CA THR A 64 1.26 7.15 -9.77
C THR A 64 2.41 7.59 -8.87
N GLU A 65 2.24 8.63 -8.06
CA GLU A 65 3.31 9.11 -7.16
C GLU A 65 3.71 8.05 -6.13
N LEU A 66 2.73 7.40 -5.50
CA LEU A 66 2.98 6.35 -4.51
C LEU A 66 3.61 5.12 -5.18
N ARG A 67 3.11 4.75 -6.36
CA ARG A 67 3.66 3.66 -7.18
C ARG A 67 5.12 3.93 -7.50
N ASP A 68 5.44 5.09 -8.04
CA ASP A 68 6.79 5.42 -8.51
C ASP A 68 7.78 5.49 -7.33
N LYS A 69 7.34 6.03 -6.18
CA LYS A 69 8.15 6.03 -4.94
C LYS A 69 8.40 4.62 -4.42
N ALA A 70 7.37 3.79 -4.35
CA ALA A 70 7.50 2.39 -3.92
C ALA A 70 8.41 1.60 -4.87
N PHE A 71 8.26 1.82 -6.18
CA PHE A 71 9.07 1.21 -7.21
C PHE A 71 10.55 1.60 -7.10
N LEU A 72 10.85 2.89 -6.99
CA LEU A 72 12.23 3.36 -6.78
C LEU A 72 12.85 2.79 -5.50
N TYR A 73 12.06 2.68 -4.43
CA TYR A 73 12.51 2.05 -3.19
C TYR A 73 12.85 0.57 -3.40
N MET A 74 11.99 -0.17 -4.11
CA MET A 74 12.24 -1.57 -4.44
C MET A 74 13.53 -1.75 -5.24
N LEU A 75 13.80 -0.89 -6.22
CA LEU A 75 15.03 -0.94 -7.00
C LEU A 75 16.27 -0.68 -6.14
N TYR A 76 16.21 0.33 -5.28
CA TYR A 76 17.36 0.69 -4.44
C TYR A 76 17.69 -0.39 -3.40
N HIS A 77 16.69 -1.15 -2.96
CA HIS A 77 16.80 -2.21 -1.95
C HIS A 77 16.56 -3.61 -2.53
N PHE A 78 16.77 -3.80 -3.84
CA PHE A 78 16.35 -5.01 -4.55
C PHE A 78 16.95 -6.27 -3.95
N GLU A 79 18.26 -6.29 -3.69
CA GLU A 79 18.96 -7.46 -3.14
C GLU A 79 18.39 -7.88 -1.76
N ASP A 80 18.12 -6.91 -0.90
CA ASP A 80 17.53 -7.14 0.42
C ASP A 80 16.09 -7.68 0.28
N ILE A 81 15.29 -7.06 -0.59
CA ILE A 81 13.89 -7.43 -0.78
C ILE A 81 13.77 -8.83 -1.40
N ALA A 82 14.60 -9.13 -2.41
CA ALA A 82 14.64 -10.43 -3.06
C ALA A 82 15.10 -11.55 -2.11
N GLY A 83 15.96 -11.25 -1.13
CA GLY A 83 16.45 -12.21 -0.15
C GLY A 83 15.48 -12.51 1.00
N TYR A 84 14.68 -11.53 1.43
CA TYR A 84 13.86 -11.64 2.65
C TYR A 84 12.34 -11.63 2.42
N SER A 85 11.84 -11.08 1.31
CA SER A 85 10.41 -10.89 1.11
C SER A 85 9.74 -12.08 0.43
N ALA A 86 8.80 -12.73 1.12
CA ALA A 86 7.96 -13.75 0.51
C ALA A 86 7.04 -13.18 -0.58
N GLU A 87 6.68 -11.88 -0.50
CA GLU A 87 5.86 -11.21 -1.50
C GLU A 87 6.58 -11.07 -2.84
N PHE A 88 7.92 -11.00 -2.82
CA PHE A 88 8.74 -10.95 -4.03
C PHE A 88 8.58 -12.21 -4.88
N LEU A 89 8.51 -13.38 -4.22
CA LEU A 89 8.29 -14.68 -4.89
C LEU A 89 6.89 -14.81 -5.52
N LEU A 90 5.96 -13.94 -5.13
CA LEU A 90 4.59 -13.90 -5.64
C LEU A 90 4.41 -12.86 -6.76
N LEU A 91 5.48 -12.21 -7.21
CA LEU A 91 5.44 -11.32 -8.36
C LEU A 91 5.31 -12.12 -9.67
N SER A 92 4.51 -11.59 -10.60
CA SER A 92 4.43 -12.18 -11.94
C SER A 92 5.70 -11.89 -12.74
N GLY A 93 5.93 -12.67 -13.81
CA GLY A 93 7.06 -12.41 -14.72
C GLY A 93 7.01 -11.03 -15.38
N GLU A 94 5.82 -10.47 -15.59
CA GLU A 94 5.65 -9.10 -16.10
C GLU A 94 6.07 -8.07 -15.05
N GLN A 95 5.63 -8.25 -13.80
CA GLN A 95 6.00 -7.37 -12.69
C GLN A 95 7.52 -7.41 -12.40
N LEU A 96 8.15 -8.56 -12.58
CA LEU A 96 9.60 -8.70 -12.47
C LEU A 96 10.35 -8.13 -13.67
N ALA A 97 9.73 -8.05 -14.85
CA ALA A 97 10.36 -7.43 -16.01
C ALA A 97 10.37 -5.90 -15.91
N ASP A 98 9.42 -5.34 -15.14
CA ASP A 98 9.36 -3.91 -14.88
C ASP A 98 10.36 -3.46 -13.80
N ILE A 99 10.75 -4.35 -12.87
CA ILE A 99 11.76 -4.12 -11.81
C ILE A 99 13.18 -4.32 -12.35
#